data_AF-M6HQA3-F1
#
_entry.id   AF-M6HQA3-F1
#
_cell.length_a   1.000
_cell.length_b   1.000
_cell.length_c   1.000
_cell.angle_alpha   90.00
_cell.angle_beta   90.00
_cell.angle_gamma   90.00
#
_symmetry.space_group_name_H-M   'P 1'
#
loop_
_entity.id
_entity.type
_entity.pdbx_description
1 polymer ?
#
loop_
_entity_poly.entity_id
_entity_poly.type
_entity_poly.pdbx_seq_one_letter_code
_entity_poly.pdbx_strand_id
1 'polypeptide(L)'
;MKQNKNKFQRGMLKIAIFATTALFLITNCKKDKDDNKNLLMMLAVLSSPNGTAEFKFSNTANLLAARSKDSSRFLTLPNSSGQNPTFLTDLAGENPQNYGDGVIDGFNDKFLTPKAVGIQVCQIVAYKSVEKGGPAKGTETLKNANFTSFNATSGIAGLLAGDSGPCGAFVSVGLTDMEGADTRMFGIQQIPENEKNDYDRIGVVVRAFTYYFESADVPENSYRYVDLILNNADVEGKTPPAGSPAASGILWGLAERGDVVTPIFAKECYPSYLNSASFIFWDLVPYQEKSIPRPGCNYLEGFIDSNSGSFINGLGSKEHFKRPNDFLNPPDSVGTATTDKTKKLKFKLPASTNSLGKRDPYILVMDLDTNKETQGNLLFNVSADNILFWDSTAADNVFSPQLDMADRPNATSGEDNLTNTARKNMIFHLPTITSSLK
;
A
#
# COMPACT_ATOMS: atom_id res chain seq x y z
N MET A 1 -12.03 -41.21 49.46
CA MET A 1 -12.07 -39.96 48.66
C MET A 1 -10.90 -39.05 49.04
N LYS A 2 -9.79 -39.12 48.28
CA LYS A 2 -8.67 -38.16 48.32
C LYS A 2 -8.01 -38.17 46.95
N GLN A 3 -8.24 -37.13 46.14
CA GLN A 3 -7.35 -36.63 45.09
C GLN A 3 -8.05 -35.49 44.34
N ASN A 4 -7.74 -34.23 44.71
CA ASN A 4 -7.72 -33.05 43.83
C ASN A 4 -7.52 -31.76 44.63
N LYS A 5 -6.31 -31.55 45.18
CA LYS A 5 -5.90 -30.24 45.73
C LYS A 5 -4.63 -29.64 45.11
N ASN A 6 -3.94 -30.35 44.22
CA ASN A 6 -2.61 -29.91 43.75
C ASN A 6 -2.55 -29.28 42.34
N LYS A 7 -3.67 -29.09 41.63
CA LYS A 7 -3.65 -28.49 40.28
C LYS A 7 -3.91 -26.98 40.25
N PHE A 8 -4.50 -26.41 41.30
CA PHE A 8 -4.85 -24.98 41.35
C PHE A 8 -3.75 -24.07 41.92
N GLN A 9 -2.79 -24.61 42.68
CA GLN A 9 -1.74 -23.80 43.32
C GLN A 9 -0.55 -23.44 42.42
N ARG A 10 -0.34 -24.14 41.29
CA ARG A 10 0.75 -23.81 40.35
C ARG A 10 0.43 -22.68 39.37
N GLY A 11 -0.86 -22.40 39.12
CA GLY A 11 -1.30 -21.29 38.26
C GLY A 11 -1.31 -19.93 38.97
N MET A 12 -1.60 -19.90 40.27
CA MET A 12 -1.64 -18.64 41.04
C MET A 12 -0.26 -18.13 41.48
N LEU A 13 0.77 -18.98 41.54
CA LEU A 13 2.10 -18.55 41.98
C LEU A 13 2.85 -17.69 40.94
N LYS A 14 2.54 -17.83 39.63
CA LYS A 14 3.10 -16.95 38.59
C LYS A 14 2.43 -15.59 38.51
N ILE A 15 1.16 -15.48 38.91
CA ILE A 15 0.40 -14.22 38.95
C ILE A 15 0.75 -13.42 40.21
N ALA A 16 1.02 -14.10 41.34
CA ALA A 16 1.41 -13.45 42.58
C ALA A 16 2.81 -12.79 42.54
N ILE A 17 3.75 -13.32 41.72
CA ILE A 17 5.10 -12.75 41.58
C ILE A 17 5.08 -11.49 40.67
N PHE A 18 4.25 -11.47 39.62
CA PHE A 18 4.07 -10.27 38.79
C PHE A 18 3.30 -9.15 39.52
N ALA A 19 2.37 -9.51 40.41
CA ALA A 19 1.63 -8.54 41.21
C ALA A 19 2.47 -7.90 42.34
N THR A 20 3.49 -8.60 42.86
CA THR A 20 4.32 -8.06 43.95
C THR A 20 5.43 -7.14 43.47
N THR A 21 6.02 -7.35 42.29
CA THR A 21 7.02 -6.40 41.75
C THR A 21 6.38 -5.08 41.29
N ALA A 22 5.13 -5.12 40.82
CA ALA A 22 4.35 -3.92 40.51
C ALA A 22 3.91 -3.16 41.77
N LEU A 23 3.53 -3.85 42.86
CA LEU A 23 3.10 -3.19 44.10
C LEU A 23 4.24 -2.46 44.83
N PHE A 24 5.49 -2.94 44.75
CA PHE A 24 6.63 -2.28 45.40
C PHE A 24 7.09 -0.98 44.71
N LEU A 25 6.67 -0.73 43.47
CA LEU A 25 6.87 0.57 42.80
C LEU A 25 5.75 1.58 43.12
N ILE A 26 4.65 1.15 43.76
CA ILE A 26 3.44 1.96 43.99
C ILE A 26 3.39 2.57 45.41
N THR A 27 4.18 2.09 46.37
CA THR A 27 4.07 2.58 47.77
C THR A 27 4.87 3.83 48.09
N ASN A 28 5.49 4.50 47.11
CA ASN A 28 6.21 5.75 47.38
C ASN A 28 6.00 6.85 46.34
N CYS A 29 4.74 7.12 45.98
CA CYS A 29 4.33 8.44 45.49
C CYS A 29 2.86 8.69 45.86
N LYS A 30 2.64 9.64 46.76
CA LYS A 30 1.33 10.20 47.08
C LYS A 30 0.74 10.92 45.85
N LYS A 31 -0.58 10.74 45.65
CA LYS A 31 -1.59 11.63 44.98
C LYS A 31 -1.18 12.24 43.63
N ASP A 32 -1.85 12.03 42.51
CA ASP A 32 -3.29 12.11 42.24
C ASP A 32 -3.61 11.48 40.85
N LYS A 33 -4.89 11.15 40.65
CA LYS A 33 -5.61 10.73 39.43
C LYS A 33 -4.83 10.74 38.08
N ASP A 34 -4.43 9.55 37.57
CA ASP A 34 -4.32 9.30 36.10
C ASP A 34 -3.96 7.83 35.74
N ASP A 35 -4.71 6.85 36.24
CA ASP A 35 -4.39 5.42 36.00
C ASP A 35 -4.44 5.01 34.51
N ASN A 36 -5.28 5.65 33.69
CA ASN A 36 -5.37 5.37 32.25
C ASN A 36 -4.15 5.89 31.47
N LYS A 37 -3.56 7.02 31.87
CA LYS A 37 -2.37 7.57 31.18
C LYS A 37 -1.12 6.75 31.50
N ASN A 38 -1.02 6.23 32.72
CA ASN A 38 0.07 5.33 33.11
C ASN A 38 -0.02 3.97 32.41
N LEU A 39 -1.23 3.44 32.18
CA LEU A 39 -1.44 2.22 31.38
C LEU A 39 -1.12 2.45 29.90
N LEU A 40 -1.50 3.59 29.34
CA LEU A 40 -1.19 3.98 27.95
C LEU A 40 0.31 4.25 27.74
N MET A 41 0.99 4.87 28.71
CA MET A 41 2.45 5.00 28.69
C MET A 41 3.13 3.63 28.84
N MET A 42 2.63 2.73 29.69
CA MET A 42 3.17 1.35 29.76
C MET A 42 2.95 0.58 28.45
N LEU A 43 1.78 0.70 27.80
CA LEU A 43 1.51 0.12 26.49
C LEU A 43 2.45 0.70 25.43
N ALA A 44 2.63 2.02 25.40
CA ALA A 44 3.54 2.68 24.45
C ALA A 44 5.02 2.33 24.68
N VAL A 45 5.44 2.13 25.94
CA VAL A 45 6.81 1.74 26.29
C VAL A 45 7.08 0.26 25.98
N LEU A 46 6.10 -0.63 26.21
CA LEU A 46 6.20 -2.07 25.91
C LEU A 46 6.14 -2.41 24.40
N SER A 47 5.74 -1.46 23.57
CA SER A 47 5.68 -1.59 22.10
C SER A 47 6.59 -0.59 21.38
N SER A 48 7.69 -0.17 22.01
CA SER A 48 8.71 0.65 21.34
C SER A 48 9.33 -0.17 20.20
N PRO A 49 9.44 0.36 18.97
CA PRO A 49 10.08 -0.35 17.87
C PRO A 49 11.47 -0.83 18.26
N ASN A 50 11.78 -2.11 18.01
CA ASN A 50 13.09 -2.71 18.28
C ASN A 50 13.79 -3.16 16.99
N GLY A 51 13.26 -2.78 15.82
CA GLY A 51 13.90 -2.94 14.52
C GLY A 51 13.29 -2.04 13.47
N THR A 52 13.73 -2.22 12.23
CA THR A 52 13.27 -1.45 11.07
C THR A 52 12.77 -2.34 9.94
N ALA A 53 11.80 -1.83 9.18
CA ALA A 53 11.47 -2.32 7.85
C ALA A 53 12.04 -1.33 6.82
N GLU A 54 12.82 -1.85 5.89
CA GLU A 54 13.42 -1.11 4.78
C GLU A 54 12.83 -1.61 3.46
N PHE A 55 12.40 -0.69 2.61
CA PHE A 55 11.99 -0.99 1.23
C PHE A 55 13.04 -0.39 0.31
N LYS A 56 13.62 -1.21 -0.57
CA LYS A 56 14.64 -0.79 -1.54
C LYS A 56 14.07 -0.81 -2.94
N PHE A 57 14.26 0.30 -3.63
CA PHE A 57 13.99 0.39 -5.06
C PHE A 57 15.02 -0.43 -5.83
N SER A 58 14.53 -1.23 -6.76
CA SER A 58 15.31 -2.06 -7.68
C SER A 58 14.65 -2.02 -9.05
N ASN A 59 15.28 -2.64 -10.03
CA ASN A 59 14.68 -2.88 -11.33
C ASN A 59 14.60 -4.40 -11.58
N THR A 60 13.84 -4.79 -12.58
CA THR A 60 13.54 -6.18 -12.93
C THR A 60 14.83 -6.94 -13.19
N ALA A 61 15.80 -6.32 -13.87
CA ALA A 61 17.10 -6.92 -14.16
C ALA A 61 17.94 -7.17 -12.88
N ASN A 62 17.94 -6.23 -11.95
CA ASN A 62 18.65 -6.31 -10.67
C ASN A 62 17.98 -7.32 -9.72
N LEU A 63 16.64 -7.39 -9.72
CA LEU A 63 15.91 -8.44 -9.00
C LEU A 63 16.18 -9.83 -9.62
N LEU A 64 16.23 -9.93 -10.95
CA LEU A 64 16.61 -11.18 -11.65
C LEU A 64 18.06 -11.58 -11.33
N ALA A 65 18.97 -10.62 -11.21
CA ALA A 65 20.36 -10.86 -10.81
C ALA A 65 20.50 -11.23 -9.33
N ALA A 66 19.67 -10.65 -8.46
CA ALA A 66 19.59 -11.06 -7.06
C ALA A 66 19.07 -12.50 -6.93
N ARG A 67 18.14 -12.91 -7.81
CA ARG A 67 17.60 -14.28 -7.91
C ARG A 67 18.65 -15.30 -8.37
N SER A 68 19.50 -14.98 -9.35
CA SER A 68 20.45 -15.95 -9.92
C SER A 68 21.61 -16.30 -8.98
N LYS A 69 21.83 -15.51 -7.91
CA LYS A 69 22.83 -15.82 -6.87
C LYS A 69 22.31 -16.72 -5.74
N ASP A 70 20.99 -16.81 -5.53
CA ASP A 70 20.37 -17.66 -4.51
C ASP A 70 19.44 -18.71 -5.15
N SER A 71 19.99 -19.88 -5.46
CA SER A 71 19.32 -20.97 -6.19
C SER A 71 18.26 -21.74 -5.38
N SER A 72 17.83 -21.27 -4.22
CA SER A 72 16.81 -21.94 -3.41
C SER A 72 15.53 -21.12 -3.27
N ARG A 73 14.55 -21.48 -4.12
CA ARG A 73 13.10 -21.39 -3.89
C ARG A 73 12.52 -20.00 -3.63
N PHE A 74 12.08 -19.36 -4.71
CA PHE A 74 11.17 -18.20 -4.66
C PHE A 74 9.86 -18.59 -5.36
N LEU A 75 8.77 -18.69 -4.60
CA LEU A 75 7.42 -18.95 -5.10
C LEU A 75 6.53 -17.76 -4.70
N THR A 76 6.35 -16.80 -5.60
CA THR A 76 5.17 -15.93 -5.56
C THR A 76 3.99 -16.78 -6.01
N LEU A 77 3.17 -17.24 -5.07
CA LEU A 77 2.00 -18.07 -5.39
C LEU A 77 0.86 -17.19 -5.96
N PRO A 78 0.02 -17.75 -6.84
CA PRO A 78 -0.87 -18.86 -6.48
C PRO A 78 -0.39 -20.19 -7.07
N ASN A 79 -0.30 -21.22 -6.23
CA ASN A 79 -0.09 -22.59 -6.69
C ASN A 79 -1.27 -22.98 -7.59
N SER A 80 -1.07 -23.01 -8.90
CA SER A 80 -1.66 -24.03 -9.74
C SER A 80 -0.52 -24.81 -10.39
N SER A 81 -0.60 -26.13 -10.26
CA SER A 81 0.43 -27.11 -10.59
C SER A 81 0.93 -27.02 -12.04
N GLY A 82 2.25 -26.92 -12.23
CA GLY A 82 2.92 -27.08 -13.52
C GLY A 82 4.20 -26.25 -13.61
N GLN A 83 5.32 -26.84 -13.19
CA GLN A 83 6.64 -26.20 -13.17
C GLN A 83 7.06 -25.71 -14.57
N ASN A 84 7.42 -24.43 -14.67
CA ASN A 84 8.33 -23.88 -15.66
C ASN A 84 9.12 -22.74 -15.01
N PRO A 85 10.35 -22.42 -15.47
CA PRO A 85 11.25 -21.48 -14.81
C PRO A 85 10.56 -20.12 -14.62
N THR A 86 10.19 -19.82 -13.38
CA THR A 86 9.27 -18.75 -12.99
C THR A 86 9.87 -17.37 -13.28
N PHE A 87 9.40 -16.62 -14.27
CA PHE A 87 9.82 -15.22 -14.44
C PHE A 87 9.43 -14.37 -13.21
N LEU A 88 10.06 -13.21 -12.99
CA LEU A 88 9.55 -12.26 -12.00
C LEU A 88 8.16 -11.84 -12.46
N THR A 89 7.13 -12.25 -11.72
CA THR A 89 5.77 -11.80 -11.96
C THR A 89 5.47 -10.62 -11.07
N ASP A 90 4.69 -9.68 -11.57
CA ASP A 90 4.07 -8.66 -10.73
C ASP A 90 3.17 -9.32 -9.67
N LEU A 91 2.62 -8.51 -8.75
CA LEU A 91 1.72 -9.03 -7.73
C LEU A 91 0.42 -9.60 -8.30
N ALA A 92 0.00 -9.21 -9.52
CA ALA A 92 -1.14 -9.80 -10.20
C ALA A 92 -0.85 -11.20 -10.79
N GLY A 93 0.42 -11.63 -10.81
CA GLY A 93 0.87 -12.93 -11.30
C GLY A 93 1.29 -12.93 -12.77
N GLU A 94 1.49 -11.76 -13.38
CA GLU A 94 1.85 -11.60 -14.78
C GLU A 94 3.32 -11.22 -14.94
N ASN A 95 3.96 -11.66 -16.03
CA ASN A 95 5.33 -11.25 -16.34
C ASN A 95 5.33 -9.81 -16.88
N PRO A 96 6.04 -8.86 -16.26
CA PRO A 96 6.08 -7.50 -16.76
C PRO A 96 6.65 -7.32 -18.16
N GLN A 97 7.47 -8.28 -18.60
CA GLN A 97 8.03 -8.29 -19.96
C GLN A 97 7.02 -8.77 -21.02
N ASN A 98 5.88 -9.32 -20.59
CA ASN A 98 4.80 -9.76 -21.46
C ASN A 98 3.65 -8.75 -21.50
N TYR A 99 3.78 -7.59 -20.84
CA TYR A 99 2.83 -6.49 -21.02
C TYR A 99 3.06 -5.82 -22.38
N GLY A 100 1.99 -5.33 -22.99
CA GLY A 100 1.89 -5.19 -24.45
C GLY A 100 1.20 -6.41 -25.02
N ASP A 101 0.16 -6.22 -25.83
CA ASP A 101 -0.57 -7.36 -26.37
C ASP A 101 0.23 -8.09 -27.47
N GLY A 102 1.30 -7.45 -27.99
CA GLY A 102 2.14 -7.99 -29.06
C GLY A 102 1.34 -8.31 -30.32
N VAL A 103 0.11 -7.77 -30.43
CA VAL A 103 -0.82 -8.03 -31.53
C VAL A 103 -0.66 -6.95 -32.58
N ILE A 104 -0.90 -7.32 -33.84
CA ILE A 104 -1.10 -6.38 -34.94
C ILE A 104 -2.54 -5.83 -34.81
N ASP A 105 -2.84 -5.16 -33.69
CA ASP A 105 -4.16 -4.55 -33.44
C ASP A 105 -4.28 -3.14 -34.06
N GLY A 106 -3.16 -2.61 -34.57
CA GLY A 106 -3.07 -1.34 -35.26
C GLY A 106 -2.67 -0.17 -34.37
N PHE A 107 -2.35 -0.42 -33.09
CA PHE A 107 -1.82 0.57 -32.16
C PHE A 107 -0.35 0.29 -31.84
N ASN A 108 0.36 1.32 -31.34
CA ASN A 108 1.72 1.12 -30.85
C ASN A 108 1.68 1.01 -29.33
N ASP A 109 2.19 -0.10 -28.82
CA ASP A 109 2.45 -0.31 -27.40
C ASP A 109 3.39 0.79 -26.85
N LYS A 110 2.95 1.50 -25.82
CA LYS A 110 3.75 2.49 -25.09
C LYS A 110 3.90 2.09 -23.63
N PHE A 111 5.05 2.42 -23.05
CA PHE A 111 5.36 2.09 -21.66
C PHE A 111 5.98 3.26 -20.94
N LEU A 112 5.61 3.44 -19.67
CA LEU A 112 6.20 4.41 -18.77
C LEU A 112 6.60 3.76 -17.45
N THR A 113 7.83 4.06 -17.05
CA THR A 113 8.36 3.74 -15.73
C THR A 113 8.20 4.98 -14.84
N PRO A 114 7.54 4.89 -13.68
CA PRO A 114 7.38 6.02 -12.78
C PRO A 114 8.73 6.45 -12.21
N LYS A 115 8.89 7.75 -12.01
CA LYS A 115 10.10 8.32 -11.40
C LYS A 115 10.19 8.00 -9.90
N ALA A 116 9.05 7.77 -9.27
CA ALA A 116 8.94 7.49 -7.86
C ALA A 116 7.73 6.60 -7.55
N VAL A 117 7.89 5.78 -6.51
CA VAL A 117 6.83 4.89 -6.01
C VAL A 117 6.64 5.13 -4.52
N GLY A 118 5.40 5.27 -4.09
CA GLY A 118 4.97 5.27 -2.71
C GLY A 118 4.23 3.98 -2.37
N ILE A 119 4.54 3.36 -1.24
CA ILE A 119 3.81 2.21 -0.71
C ILE A 119 3.11 2.65 0.57
N GLN A 120 1.79 2.55 0.60
CA GLN A 120 0.98 2.92 1.77
C GLN A 120 0.76 1.69 2.65
N VAL A 121 1.69 1.42 3.56
CA VAL A 121 1.70 0.21 4.41
C VAL A 121 0.76 0.37 5.61
N CYS A 122 -0.21 -0.53 5.73
CA CYS A 122 -1.16 -0.56 6.85
C CYS A 122 -0.67 -1.49 7.96
N GLN A 123 -0.23 -2.71 7.62
CA GLN A 123 0.19 -3.74 8.58
C GLN A 123 1.29 -4.63 8.00
N ILE A 124 2.14 -5.15 8.88
CA ILE A 124 3.11 -6.22 8.57
C ILE A 124 2.92 -7.34 9.59
N VAL A 125 2.72 -8.56 9.09
CA VAL A 125 2.52 -9.77 9.89
C VAL A 125 3.47 -10.88 9.43
N ALA A 126 3.75 -11.85 10.29
CA ALA A 126 4.57 -13.02 9.96
C ALA A 126 3.82 -14.32 10.26
N TYR A 127 4.10 -15.33 9.44
CA TYR A 127 3.51 -16.66 9.56
C TYR A 127 4.61 -17.69 9.80
N LYS A 128 4.34 -18.60 10.74
CA LYS A 128 5.17 -19.79 10.94
C LYS A 128 4.99 -20.75 9.78
N SER A 129 5.95 -21.65 9.59
CA SER A 129 5.74 -22.79 8.70
C SER A 129 4.63 -23.71 9.24
N VAL A 130 4.02 -24.52 8.37
CA VAL A 130 2.95 -25.45 8.76
C VAL A 130 3.41 -26.40 9.87
N GLU A 131 4.65 -26.88 9.78
CA GLU A 131 5.28 -27.76 10.76
C GLU A 131 5.45 -27.11 12.14
N LYS A 132 5.51 -25.77 12.18
CA LYS A 132 5.67 -24.95 13.38
C LYS A 132 4.35 -24.32 13.85
N GLY A 133 3.22 -24.78 13.30
CA GLY A 133 1.88 -24.37 13.70
C GLY A 133 1.33 -23.12 12.98
N GLY A 134 1.92 -22.74 11.85
CA GLY A 134 1.37 -21.71 10.97
C GLY A 134 0.37 -22.25 9.94
N PRO A 135 -0.31 -21.35 9.19
CA PRO A 135 -1.31 -21.73 8.19
C PRO A 135 -0.69 -22.38 6.95
N ALA A 136 -1.47 -23.16 6.20
CA ALA A 136 -1.06 -23.66 4.89
C ALA A 136 -0.87 -22.51 3.89
N LYS A 137 0.05 -22.68 2.92
CA LYS A 137 0.27 -21.66 1.88
C LYS A 137 -1.02 -21.42 1.07
N GLY A 138 -1.39 -20.16 0.89
CA GLY A 138 -2.64 -19.74 0.25
C GLY A 138 -3.86 -19.65 1.18
N THR A 139 -3.69 -19.89 2.49
CA THR A 139 -4.76 -19.79 3.51
C THR A 139 -4.46 -18.73 4.57
N GLU A 140 -3.45 -17.89 4.33
CA GLU A 140 -3.02 -16.82 5.23
C GLU A 140 -4.11 -15.75 5.40
N THR A 141 -4.32 -15.34 6.65
CA THR A 141 -5.23 -14.27 7.04
C THR A 141 -4.64 -13.51 8.21
N LEU A 142 -5.10 -12.27 8.46
CA LEU A 142 -4.66 -11.54 9.66
C LEU A 142 -5.01 -12.28 10.97
N LYS A 143 -6.05 -13.14 10.98
CA LYS A 143 -6.48 -13.89 12.17
C LYS A 143 -5.57 -15.07 12.50
N ASN A 144 -4.92 -15.65 11.49
CA ASN A 144 -4.02 -16.80 11.66
C ASN A 144 -2.54 -16.43 11.51
N ALA A 145 -2.23 -15.14 11.46
CA ALA A 145 -0.87 -14.63 11.61
C ALA A 145 -0.32 -14.99 12.99
N ASN A 146 0.92 -15.47 13.03
CA ASN A 146 1.57 -15.88 14.27
C ASN A 146 2.24 -14.69 15.00
N PHE A 147 2.53 -13.61 14.27
CA PHE A 147 3.18 -12.42 14.80
C PHE A 147 2.75 -11.18 14.02
N THR A 148 2.58 -10.05 14.71
CA THR A 148 2.33 -8.74 14.09
C THR A 148 3.54 -7.86 14.33
N SER A 149 4.28 -7.59 13.25
CA SER A 149 5.48 -6.77 13.27
C SER A 149 5.16 -5.28 13.23
N PHE A 150 4.10 -4.90 12.52
CA PHE A 150 3.66 -3.51 12.43
C PHE A 150 2.14 -3.42 12.24
N ASN A 151 1.52 -2.40 12.84
CA ASN A 151 0.12 -2.07 12.62
C ASN A 151 -0.10 -0.56 12.77
N ALA A 152 -0.41 0.13 11.66
CA ALA A 152 -0.63 1.57 11.62
C ALA A 152 -1.87 2.03 12.40
N THR A 153 -2.84 1.13 12.65
CA THR A 153 -4.01 1.43 13.48
C THR A 153 -3.78 1.12 14.95
N SER A 154 -2.55 0.76 15.36
CA SER A 154 -2.24 0.63 16.79
C SER A 154 -2.16 2.02 17.46
N GLY A 155 -2.62 2.12 18.71
CA GLY A 155 -2.58 3.38 19.49
C GLY A 155 -3.66 4.41 19.10
N ILE A 156 -3.30 5.70 19.12
CA ILE A 156 -4.23 6.82 18.96
C ILE A 156 -4.92 6.82 17.59
N ALA A 157 -4.21 6.38 16.54
CA ALA A 157 -4.76 6.26 15.20
C ALA A 157 -5.96 5.28 15.14
N GLY A 158 -5.87 4.14 15.84
CA GLY A 158 -6.99 3.19 15.94
C GLY A 158 -8.17 3.71 16.75
N LEU A 159 -7.92 4.52 17.78
CA LEU A 159 -8.97 5.17 18.57
C LEU A 159 -9.77 6.19 17.73
N LEU A 160 -9.10 6.89 16.80
CA LEU A 160 -9.74 7.87 15.91
C LEU A 160 -10.38 7.21 14.67
N ALA A 161 -9.75 6.17 14.13
CA ALA A 161 -10.23 5.49 12.94
C ALA A 161 -11.40 4.53 13.24
N GLY A 162 -11.54 4.00 14.47
CA GLY A 162 -12.52 2.96 14.78
C GLY A 162 -12.34 1.69 13.95
N ASP A 163 -13.36 0.82 13.90
CA ASP A 163 -13.37 -0.34 12.99
C ASP A 163 -13.65 0.11 11.54
N SER A 164 -12.62 0.63 10.88
CA SER A 164 -12.63 1.09 9.49
C SER A 164 -12.06 0.05 8.53
N GLY A 165 -12.14 -1.23 8.88
CA GLY A 165 -11.57 -2.31 8.06
C GLY A 165 -10.05 -2.35 8.12
N PRO A 166 -9.40 -3.06 7.18
CA PRO A 166 -8.00 -3.46 7.32
C PRO A 166 -6.97 -2.33 7.16
N CYS A 167 -7.36 -1.21 6.53
CA CYS A 167 -6.49 -0.07 6.25
C CYS A 167 -7.13 1.25 6.71
N GLY A 168 -7.52 1.33 7.99
CA GLY A 168 -8.02 2.58 8.58
C GLY A 168 -6.95 3.67 8.75
N ALA A 169 -5.68 3.27 8.76
CA ALA A 169 -4.50 4.15 8.76
C ALA A 169 -3.35 3.46 8.02
N PHE A 170 -2.38 4.23 7.55
CA PHE A 170 -1.18 3.72 6.88
C PHE A 170 0.02 4.64 7.10
N VAL A 171 1.21 4.10 6.87
CA VAL A 171 2.46 4.84 6.72
C VAL A 171 2.88 4.79 5.26
N SER A 172 3.21 5.93 4.67
CA SER A 172 3.77 6.01 3.31
C SER A 172 5.28 5.79 3.34
N VAL A 173 5.74 4.83 2.54
CA VAL A 173 7.15 4.55 2.29
C VAL A 173 7.47 4.93 0.85
N GLY A 174 8.42 5.83 0.65
CA GLY A 174 8.87 6.24 -0.67
C GLY A 174 10.02 5.40 -1.18
N LEU A 175 10.01 5.08 -2.47
CA LEU A 175 11.01 4.33 -3.22
C LEU A 175 11.40 5.08 -4.49
N THR A 176 12.70 5.37 -4.63
CA THR A 176 13.25 6.06 -5.78
C THR A 176 14.78 5.91 -5.80
N ASP A 177 15.39 6.19 -6.94
CA ASP A 177 16.82 6.40 -7.14
C ASP A 177 17.20 7.91 -7.16
N MET A 178 16.23 8.82 -6.97
CA MET A 178 16.46 10.26 -6.95
C MET A 178 17.39 10.71 -5.81
N GLU A 179 18.37 11.55 -6.15
CA GLU A 179 19.26 12.19 -5.19
C GLU A 179 18.48 13.10 -4.22
N GLY A 180 18.76 12.98 -2.92
CA GLY A 180 18.13 13.79 -1.87
C GLY A 180 16.76 13.32 -1.40
N ALA A 181 16.21 12.25 -1.98
CA ALA A 181 15.01 11.59 -1.48
C ALA A 181 15.38 10.54 -0.41
N ASP A 182 14.92 10.71 0.83
CA ASP A 182 15.14 9.71 1.87
C ASP A 182 14.11 8.56 1.71
N THR A 183 14.61 7.35 1.49
CA THR A 183 13.77 6.14 1.43
C THR A 183 13.47 5.71 2.85
N ARG A 184 12.30 6.14 3.35
CA ARG A 184 11.94 6.00 4.77
C ARG A 184 11.93 4.55 5.22
N MET A 185 12.87 4.21 6.11
CA MET A 185 12.71 3.09 7.03
C MET A 185 11.69 3.48 8.11
N PHE A 186 10.83 2.54 8.52
CA PHE A 186 9.97 2.77 9.68
C PHE A 186 10.15 1.67 10.73
N GLY A 187 9.86 2.04 11.98
CA GLY A 187 10.04 1.17 13.12
C GLY A 187 9.05 0.01 13.13
N ILE A 188 9.56 -1.18 13.39
CA ILE A 188 8.78 -2.41 13.55
C ILE A 188 9.11 -3.12 14.86
N GLN A 189 8.25 -4.06 15.24
CA GLN A 189 8.58 -5.12 16.18
C GLN A 189 9.25 -6.26 15.41
N GLN A 190 10.48 -6.61 15.79
CA GLN A 190 11.23 -7.71 15.23
C GLN A 190 10.64 -9.05 15.69
N ILE A 191 10.70 -10.05 14.81
CA ILE A 191 10.39 -11.44 15.19
C ILE A 191 11.36 -11.87 16.30
N PRO A 192 10.87 -12.44 17.42
CA PRO A 192 11.71 -12.88 18.52
C PRO A 192 12.85 -13.80 18.05
N GLU A 193 14.07 -13.50 18.47
CA GLU A 193 15.28 -14.20 17.99
C GLU A 193 15.22 -15.71 18.18
N ASN A 194 14.64 -16.17 19.28
CA ASN A 194 14.46 -17.58 19.61
C ASN A 194 13.45 -18.32 18.71
N GLU A 195 12.64 -17.60 17.94
CA GLU A 195 11.61 -18.18 17.07
C GLU A 195 11.79 -17.82 15.59
N LYS A 196 12.81 -17.02 15.21
CA LYS A 196 12.99 -16.54 13.83
C LYS A 196 12.90 -17.66 12.78
N ASN A 197 13.58 -18.78 13.03
CA ASN A 197 13.62 -19.92 12.12
C ASN A 197 12.31 -20.73 12.05
N ASP A 198 11.31 -20.40 12.88
CA ASP A 198 9.98 -20.99 12.75
C ASP A 198 9.13 -20.26 11.69
N TYR A 199 9.50 -19.04 11.32
CA TYR A 199 8.79 -18.22 10.34
C TYR A 199 9.36 -18.43 8.95
N ASP A 200 8.49 -18.68 7.98
CA ASP A 200 8.87 -18.91 6.58
C ASP A 200 8.21 -17.92 5.62
N ARG A 201 7.30 -17.08 6.11
CA ARG A 201 6.53 -16.12 5.32
C ARG A 201 6.26 -14.83 6.08
N ILE A 202 6.19 -13.73 5.32
CA ILE A 202 5.77 -12.41 5.77
C ILE A 202 4.56 -11.95 4.95
N GLY A 203 3.60 -11.33 5.62
CA GLY A 203 2.44 -10.70 4.99
C GLY A 203 2.52 -9.18 5.15
N VAL A 204 2.33 -8.44 4.06
CA VAL A 204 2.21 -6.99 4.08
C VAL A 204 0.80 -6.62 3.63
N VAL A 205 0.12 -5.76 4.39
CA VAL A 205 -1.16 -5.17 3.99
C VAL A 205 -0.87 -3.75 3.51
N VAL A 206 -1.13 -3.50 2.23
CA VAL A 206 -0.94 -2.19 1.58
C VAL A 206 -2.30 -1.62 1.23
N ARG A 207 -2.52 -0.33 1.50
CA ARG A 207 -3.70 0.41 1.01
C ARG A 207 -3.59 0.57 -0.50
N ALA A 208 -2.56 1.30 -0.92
CA ALA A 208 -2.29 1.60 -2.31
C ALA A 208 -0.79 1.66 -2.63
N PHE A 209 -0.49 1.43 -3.91
CA PHE A 209 0.76 1.84 -4.53
C PHE A 209 0.52 3.17 -5.25
N THR A 210 1.27 4.20 -4.86
CA THR A 210 1.21 5.55 -5.45
C THR A 210 2.37 5.70 -6.43
N TYR A 211 2.10 5.97 -7.69
CA TYR A 211 3.11 6.24 -8.71
C TYR A 211 3.19 7.72 -9.01
N TYR A 212 4.41 8.23 -9.19
CA TYR A 212 4.66 9.58 -9.68
C TYR A 212 5.35 9.55 -11.05
N PHE A 213 4.80 10.31 -12.00
CA PHE A 213 5.36 10.51 -13.33
C PHE A 213 5.81 11.97 -13.51
N GLU A 214 6.91 12.17 -14.23
CA GLU A 214 7.43 13.51 -14.49
C GLU A 214 6.57 14.25 -15.52
N SER A 215 6.63 15.59 -15.49
CA SER A 215 5.84 16.43 -16.40
C SER A 215 6.18 16.25 -17.88
N ALA A 216 7.38 15.76 -18.18
CA ALA A 216 7.81 15.48 -19.55
C ALA A 216 7.11 14.24 -20.12
N ASP A 217 6.79 13.26 -19.26
CA ASP A 217 6.12 12.02 -19.62
C ASP A 217 4.59 12.15 -19.50
N VAL A 218 4.12 12.92 -18.51
CA VAL A 218 2.69 13.14 -18.21
C VAL A 218 2.44 14.64 -17.99
N PRO A 219 2.02 15.39 -19.03
CA PRO A 219 1.86 16.84 -18.95
C PRO A 219 0.70 17.24 -18.02
N GLU A 220 -0.37 16.45 -17.92
CA GLU A 220 -1.52 16.76 -17.06
C GLU A 220 -1.20 16.57 -15.58
N ASN A 221 -1.23 17.67 -14.81
CA ASN A 221 -0.97 17.66 -13.38
C ASN A 221 -1.89 16.70 -12.59
N SER A 222 -3.11 16.48 -13.09
CA SER A 222 -4.11 15.60 -12.46
C SER A 222 -3.82 14.11 -12.62
N TYR A 223 -2.91 13.72 -13.54
CA TYR A 223 -2.48 12.34 -13.79
C TYR A 223 -1.08 12.02 -13.28
N ARG A 224 -0.29 13.01 -12.85
CA ARG A 224 1.09 12.79 -12.39
C ARG A 224 1.20 11.89 -11.18
N TYR A 225 0.16 11.82 -10.35
CA TYR A 225 0.06 10.85 -9.26
C TYR A 225 -1.08 9.88 -9.52
N VAL A 226 -0.78 8.59 -9.40
CA VAL A 226 -1.77 7.52 -9.60
C VAL A 226 -1.68 6.50 -8.46
N ASP A 227 -2.80 6.24 -7.79
CA ASP A 227 -2.95 5.25 -6.74
C ASP A 227 -3.61 3.98 -7.32
N LEU A 228 -2.98 2.81 -7.13
CA LEU A 228 -3.60 1.50 -7.32
C LEU A 228 -4.12 0.96 -6.00
N ILE A 229 -5.44 0.91 -5.83
CA ILE A 229 -6.09 0.57 -4.57
C ILE A 229 -6.18 -0.95 -4.38
N LEU A 230 -5.48 -1.49 -3.39
CA LEU A 230 -5.53 -2.92 -3.02
C LEU A 230 -6.41 -3.18 -1.80
N ASN A 231 -6.35 -2.28 -0.83
CA ASN A 231 -7.18 -2.28 0.36
C ASN A 231 -7.61 -0.85 0.61
N ASN A 232 -8.82 -0.64 1.10
CA ASN A 232 -9.24 0.69 1.51
C ASN A 232 -9.96 0.63 2.86
N ALA A 233 -10.05 1.78 3.52
CA ALA A 233 -10.87 1.89 4.71
C ALA A 233 -12.34 1.68 4.34
N ASP A 234 -13.06 0.88 5.13
CA ASP A 234 -14.51 0.80 5.01
C ASP A 234 -15.16 1.95 5.79
N VAL A 235 -15.48 3.00 5.03
CA VAL A 235 -16.11 4.23 5.51
C VAL A 235 -17.61 4.29 5.21
N GLU A 236 -18.22 3.18 4.79
CA GLU A 236 -19.65 3.13 4.51
C GLU A 236 -20.48 3.47 5.76
N GLY A 237 -21.42 4.41 5.62
CA GLY A 237 -22.24 4.92 6.71
C GLY A 237 -21.52 5.83 7.70
N LYS A 238 -20.24 6.18 7.46
CA LYS A 238 -19.47 7.10 8.30
C LYS A 238 -19.31 8.45 7.62
N THR A 239 -19.59 9.52 8.35
CA THR A 239 -19.38 10.89 7.90
C THR A 239 -17.98 11.35 8.31
N PRO A 240 -17.18 11.94 7.40
CA PRO A 240 -15.92 12.57 7.79
C PRO A 240 -16.20 13.67 8.84
N PRO A 241 -15.34 13.83 9.87
CA PRO A 241 -15.52 14.89 10.84
C PRO A 241 -15.54 16.27 10.15
N ALA A 242 -16.47 17.13 10.53
CA ALA A 242 -16.54 18.49 10.01
C ALA A 242 -15.21 19.22 10.30
N GLY A 243 -14.57 19.74 9.25
CA GLY A 243 -13.26 20.39 9.36
C GLY A 243 -12.06 19.44 9.42
N SER A 244 -12.22 18.16 9.06
CA SER A 244 -11.10 17.26 8.80
C SER A 244 -10.89 17.10 7.28
N PRO A 245 -10.10 17.98 6.63
CA PRO A 245 -9.32 17.57 5.48
C PRO A 245 -8.54 16.30 5.89
N ALA A 246 -8.46 15.28 5.05
CA ALA A 246 -7.71 14.06 5.33
C ALA A 246 -6.24 14.41 5.62
N ALA A 247 -5.94 14.68 6.89
CA ALA A 247 -4.59 14.79 7.40
C ALA A 247 -3.91 13.46 7.12
N SER A 248 -2.76 13.50 6.46
CA SER A 248 -1.93 12.39 6.01
C SER A 248 -1.91 11.20 6.97
N GLY A 249 -2.88 10.29 6.85
CA GLY A 249 -2.99 9.09 7.70
C GLY A 249 -4.40 8.65 8.14
N ILE A 250 -5.46 9.44 7.96
CA ILE A 250 -6.86 9.00 8.21
C ILE A 250 -7.67 9.23 6.93
N LEU A 251 -8.07 8.14 6.27
CA LEU A 251 -8.55 8.21 4.90
C LEU A 251 -10.06 8.00 4.76
N TRP A 252 -10.69 8.93 4.05
CA TRP A 252 -12.12 8.94 3.68
C TRP A 252 -12.25 8.74 2.17
N GLY A 253 -11.79 7.59 1.67
CA GLY A 253 -11.84 7.23 0.26
C GLY A 253 -13.12 6.47 -0.10
N LEU A 254 -13.64 6.70 -1.30
CA LEU A 254 -14.73 5.92 -1.87
C LEU A 254 -14.23 4.86 -2.86
N ALA A 255 -12.91 4.83 -3.11
CA ALA A 255 -12.30 3.86 -3.98
C ALA A 255 -12.42 2.42 -3.42
N GLU A 256 -12.65 1.50 -4.34
CA GLU A 256 -12.76 0.07 -4.08
C GLU A 256 -11.48 -0.62 -4.53
N ARG A 257 -11.24 -1.84 -4.02
CA ARG A 257 -10.12 -2.67 -4.48
C ARG A 257 -10.19 -2.84 -6.00
N GLY A 258 -9.07 -2.60 -6.67
CA GLY A 258 -8.95 -2.69 -8.13
C GLY A 258 -9.13 -1.37 -8.86
N ASP A 259 -9.61 -0.33 -8.18
CA ASP A 259 -9.73 1.00 -8.78
C ASP A 259 -8.36 1.63 -8.99
N VAL A 260 -8.23 2.34 -10.12
CA VAL A 260 -7.17 3.32 -10.35
C VAL A 260 -7.73 4.70 -10.05
N VAL A 261 -7.09 5.44 -9.15
CA VAL A 261 -7.52 6.79 -8.77
C VAL A 261 -6.34 7.76 -8.77
N THR A 262 -6.60 9.05 -8.99
CA THR A 262 -5.56 10.07 -8.87
C THR A 262 -5.83 10.97 -7.65
N PRO A 263 -4.80 11.32 -6.87
CA PRO A 263 -4.92 12.35 -5.84
C PRO A 263 -5.13 13.74 -6.46
N ILE A 264 -6.29 14.34 -6.19
CA ILE A 264 -6.59 15.74 -6.56
C ILE A 264 -6.41 16.62 -5.32
N PHE A 265 -5.30 17.34 -5.25
CA PHE A 265 -4.86 18.11 -4.10
C PHE A 265 -5.60 19.44 -3.99
N ALA A 266 -6.06 19.77 -2.77
CA ALA A 266 -6.56 21.10 -2.48
C ALA A 266 -5.44 22.15 -2.61
N LYS A 267 -5.83 23.38 -2.91
CA LYS A 267 -4.92 24.52 -3.17
C LYS A 267 -3.99 24.81 -2.00
N GLU A 268 -4.40 24.49 -0.78
CA GLU A 268 -3.65 24.68 0.45
C GLU A 268 -2.43 23.76 0.54
N CYS A 269 -2.36 22.70 -0.27
CA CYS A 269 -1.21 21.81 -0.32
C CYS A 269 0.06 22.46 -0.85
N TYR A 270 1.16 21.70 -0.75
CA TYR A 270 2.50 22.10 -1.18
C TYR A 270 2.53 22.27 -2.70
N PRO A 271 2.85 23.48 -3.23
CA PRO A 271 2.95 23.70 -4.67
C PRO A 271 3.95 22.77 -5.36
N SER A 272 5.00 22.38 -4.64
CA SER A 272 5.97 21.37 -5.09
C SER A 272 5.34 20.03 -5.49
N TYR A 273 4.16 19.68 -4.98
CA TYR A 273 3.45 18.47 -5.39
C TYR A 273 3.17 18.46 -6.90
N LEU A 274 3.02 19.61 -7.55
CA LEU A 274 2.74 19.62 -8.99
C LEU A 274 3.93 19.12 -9.83
N ASN A 275 5.16 19.35 -9.38
CA ASN A 275 6.33 19.23 -10.25
C ASN A 275 7.45 18.35 -9.69
N SER A 276 7.23 17.71 -8.54
CA SER A 276 8.17 16.74 -7.97
C SER A 276 7.41 15.66 -7.24
N ALA A 277 8.08 14.54 -6.93
CA ALA A 277 7.55 13.43 -6.14
C ALA A 277 7.38 13.77 -4.64
N SER A 278 7.31 15.04 -4.27
CA SER A 278 7.33 15.51 -2.89
C SER A 278 6.09 15.14 -2.07
N PHE A 279 5.01 14.71 -2.72
CA PHE A 279 3.88 14.07 -2.04
C PHE A 279 4.26 12.69 -1.47
N ILE A 280 5.15 11.95 -2.15
CA ILE A 280 5.70 10.67 -1.68
C ILE A 280 6.87 10.93 -0.72
N PHE A 281 7.74 11.89 -1.05
CA PHE A 281 8.95 12.21 -0.29
C PHE A 281 8.89 13.61 0.31
N TRP A 282 8.56 13.66 1.60
CA TRP A 282 8.56 14.91 2.36
C TRP A 282 9.88 15.69 2.28
N ASP A 283 11.01 14.98 2.15
CA ASP A 283 12.32 15.61 2.10
C ASP A 283 12.54 16.44 0.84
N LEU A 284 11.86 16.07 -0.26
CA LEU A 284 11.84 16.84 -1.51
C LEU A 284 10.95 18.10 -1.45
N VAL A 285 10.15 18.29 -0.40
CA VAL A 285 9.41 19.54 -0.22
C VAL A 285 10.43 20.67 0.06
N PRO A 286 10.42 21.78 -0.70
CA PRO A 286 11.34 22.89 -0.49
C PRO A 286 11.24 23.45 0.93
N TYR A 287 12.38 23.85 1.51
CA TYR A 287 12.45 24.39 2.87
C TYR A 287 11.48 25.57 3.09
N GLN A 288 11.34 26.44 2.10
CA GLN A 288 10.44 27.60 2.13
C GLN A 288 8.97 27.21 2.24
N GLU A 289 8.57 26.05 1.70
CA GLU A 289 7.22 25.55 1.84
C GLU A 289 7.00 24.86 3.20
N LYS A 290 8.02 24.16 3.72
CA LYS A 290 7.98 23.47 5.02
C LYS A 290 7.76 24.41 6.21
N SER A 291 8.25 25.65 6.13
CA SER A 291 8.14 26.63 7.21
C SER A 291 6.74 27.24 7.35
N ILE A 292 5.83 26.97 6.41
CA ILE A 292 4.47 27.50 6.40
C ILE A 292 3.51 26.36 6.82
N PRO A 293 2.82 26.47 7.96
CA PRO A 293 1.75 25.54 8.29
C PRO A 293 0.71 25.52 7.18
N ARG A 294 0.33 24.33 6.72
CA ARG A 294 -0.72 24.13 5.71
C ARG A 294 -1.97 23.47 6.32
N PRO A 295 -2.64 24.10 7.31
CA PRO A 295 -3.90 23.58 7.83
C PRO A 295 -4.92 23.64 6.69
N GLY A 296 -5.36 22.49 6.18
CA GLY A 296 -6.21 22.42 5.00
C GLY A 296 -5.65 21.60 3.86
N CYS A 297 -4.34 21.28 3.84
CA CYS A 297 -3.83 20.39 2.81
C CYS A 297 -4.45 18.99 2.94
N ASN A 298 -5.21 18.61 1.91
CA ASN A 298 -5.78 17.29 1.69
C ASN A 298 -5.86 17.01 0.19
N TYR A 299 -6.34 15.82 -0.15
CA TYR A 299 -6.70 15.47 -1.51
C TYR A 299 -8.03 14.72 -1.55
N LEU A 300 -8.62 14.70 -2.73
CA LEU A 300 -9.79 13.91 -3.09
C LEU A 300 -9.37 12.84 -4.11
N GLU A 301 -10.07 11.71 -4.12
CA GLU A 301 -9.87 10.67 -5.15
C GLU A 301 -10.57 11.10 -6.45
N GLY A 302 -9.79 11.27 -7.52
CA GLY A 302 -10.26 11.43 -8.89
C GLY A 302 -10.39 10.07 -9.56
N PHE A 303 -11.61 9.72 -10.00
CA PHE A 303 -11.87 8.46 -10.70
C PHE A 303 -11.74 8.65 -12.21
N ILE A 304 -11.08 7.72 -12.90
CA ILE A 304 -10.87 7.79 -14.34
C ILE A 304 -11.91 6.92 -15.06
N ASP A 305 -12.47 7.40 -16.16
CA ASP A 305 -13.35 6.65 -17.04
C ASP A 305 -12.54 5.79 -18.02
N SER A 306 -12.74 4.47 -17.94
CA SER A 306 -12.05 3.47 -18.77
C SER A 306 -12.33 3.56 -20.28
N ASN A 307 -13.36 4.29 -20.70
CA ASN A 307 -13.72 4.44 -22.11
C ASN A 307 -13.21 5.75 -22.74
N SER A 308 -12.81 6.71 -21.93
CA SER A 308 -12.46 8.05 -22.43
C SER A 308 -11.17 8.59 -21.87
N GLY A 309 -10.60 7.97 -20.84
CA GLY A 309 -9.45 8.51 -20.12
C GLY A 309 -9.74 9.88 -19.48
N SER A 310 -11.01 10.29 -19.39
CA SER A 310 -11.43 11.51 -18.70
C SER A 310 -11.87 11.18 -17.28
N PHE A 311 -11.80 12.14 -16.36
CA PHE A 311 -12.27 11.92 -15.00
C PHE A 311 -13.80 11.78 -14.93
N ILE A 312 -14.32 10.92 -14.05
CA ILE A 312 -15.76 10.67 -13.87
C ILE A 312 -16.37 11.76 -12.98
N ASN A 313 -17.27 12.56 -13.54
CA ASN A 313 -18.04 13.58 -12.83
C ASN A 313 -19.40 13.04 -12.37
N GLY A 314 -19.35 12.12 -11.42
CA GLY A 314 -20.55 11.43 -10.92
C GLY A 314 -20.29 10.41 -9.82
N LEU A 315 -19.04 9.98 -9.69
CA LEU A 315 -18.53 9.16 -8.60
C LEU A 315 -17.57 9.99 -7.74
N GLY A 316 -17.60 9.79 -6.44
CA GLY A 316 -16.76 10.57 -5.52
C GLY A 316 -17.21 12.01 -5.32
N SER A 317 -16.27 12.85 -4.91
CA SER A 317 -16.49 14.29 -4.77
C SER A 317 -16.53 14.97 -6.13
N LYS A 318 -17.47 15.89 -6.33
CA LYS A 318 -17.60 16.69 -7.57
C LYS A 318 -16.94 18.07 -7.45
N GLU A 319 -16.34 18.37 -6.31
CA GLU A 319 -15.87 19.72 -5.99
C GLU A 319 -14.74 20.16 -6.92
N HIS A 320 -13.86 19.25 -7.36
CA HIS A 320 -12.80 19.56 -8.30
C HIS A 320 -13.28 19.93 -9.72
N PHE A 321 -14.53 19.60 -10.08
CA PHE A 321 -15.17 20.07 -11.31
C PHE A 321 -15.96 21.37 -11.11
N LYS A 322 -16.62 21.52 -9.96
CA LYS A 322 -17.45 22.71 -9.66
C LYS A 322 -16.63 23.93 -9.27
N ARG A 323 -15.52 23.70 -8.57
CA ARG A 323 -14.66 24.70 -7.96
C ARG A 323 -13.18 24.40 -8.25
N PRO A 324 -12.77 24.31 -9.54
CA PRO A 324 -11.42 23.89 -9.91
C PRO A 324 -10.32 24.80 -9.33
N ASN A 325 -10.62 26.08 -9.10
CA ASN A 325 -9.69 27.07 -8.53
C ASN A 325 -9.27 26.81 -7.07
N ASP A 326 -9.96 25.88 -6.39
CA ASP A 326 -9.66 25.45 -5.02
C ASP A 326 -8.76 24.22 -4.97
N PHE A 327 -8.24 23.77 -6.12
CA PHE A 327 -7.35 22.63 -6.25
C PHE A 327 -6.05 23.03 -6.94
N LEU A 328 -4.94 22.37 -6.61
CA LEU A 328 -3.65 22.57 -7.27
C LEU A 328 -3.62 21.91 -8.66
N ASN A 329 -4.21 20.73 -8.77
CA ASN A 329 -4.23 19.91 -9.98
C ASN A 329 -5.67 19.47 -10.36
N PRO A 330 -6.60 20.42 -10.59
CA PRO A 330 -7.92 20.04 -11.08
C PRO A 330 -7.82 19.29 -12.42
N PRO A 331 -8.78 18.42 -12.75
CA PRO A 331 -8.91 17.87 -14.10
C PRO A 331 -8.96 18.97 -15.17
N ASP A 332 -8.36 18.71 -16.33
CA ASP A 332 -8.29 19.67 -17.44
C ASP A 332 -9.60 19.73 -18.25
N SER A 333 -10.52 18.78 -18.01
CA SER A 333 -11.83 18.68 -18.65
C SER A 333 -12.98 18.66 -17.64
N VAL A 334 -14.20 18.90 -18.11
CA VAL A 334 -15.44 18.83 -17.30
C VAL A 334 -15.79 17.42 -16.79
N GLY A 335 -15.05 16.41 -17.27
CA GLY A 335 -15.23 15.01 -16.94
C GLY A 335 -16.43 14.34 -17.63
N THR A 336 -16.49 13.02 -17.50
CA THR A 336 -17.57 12.16 -18.01
C THR A 336 -18.66 12.03 -16.94
N ALA A 337 -19.85 12.58 -17.22
CA ALA A 337 -20.98 12.52 -16.30
C ALA A 337 -21.60 11.12 -16.24
N THR A 338 -21.21 10.32 -15.24
CA THR A 338 -21.74 8.97 -15.02
C THR A 338 -21.68 8.59 -13.55
N THR A 339 -22.69 7.85 -13.08
CA THR A 339 -22.69 7.20 -11.75
C THR A 339 -22.44 5.70 -11.84
N ASP A 340 -22.17 5.19 -13.03
CA ASP A 340 -21.90 3.77 -13.27
C ASP A 340 -20.47 3.42 -12.83
N LYS A 341 -20.37 2.68 -11.73
CA LYS A 341 -19.08 2.22 -11.17
C LYS A 341 -18.33 1.26 -12.09
N THR A 342 -19.01 0.57 -13.01
CA THR A 342 -18.36 -0.39 -13.91
C THR A 342 -17.45 0.30 -14.94
N LYS A 343 -17.60 1.63 -15.10
CA LYS A 343 -16.77 2.44 -15.99
C LYS A 343 -15.46 2.92 -15.36
N LYS A 344 -15.28 2.77 -14.05
CA LYS A 344 -14.01 3.12 -13.39
C LYS A 344 -12.87 2.36 -14.03
N LEU A 345 -11.78 3.06 -14.33
CA LEU A 345 -10.54 2.41 -14.73
C LEU A 345 -10.08 1.45 -13.63
N LYS A 346 -9.73 0.24 -14.06
CA LYS A 346 -9.22 -0.80 -13.16
C LYS A 346 -7.83 -1.24 -13.58
N PHE A 347 -7.09 -1.76 -12.61
CA PHE A 347 -5.87 -2.52 -12.84
C PHE A 347 -6.12 -4.01 -12.60
N LYS A 348 -5.21 -4.86 -13.10
CA LYS A 348 -5.32 -6.30 -12.92
C LYS A 348 -5.03 -6.66 -11.46
N LEU A 349 -6.03 -7.20 -10.78
CA LEU A 349 -5.88 -7.66 -9.41
C LEU A 349 -5.29 -9.08 -9.35
N PRO A 350 -4.59 -9.42 -8.26
CA PRO A 350 -4.22 -10.79 -7.95
C PRO A 350 -5.48 -11.67 -7.85
N ALA A 351 -5.46 -12.85 -8.46
CA ALA A 351 -6.64 -13.73 -8.53
C ALA A 351 -7.21 -14.11 -7.14
N SER A 352 -6.37 -14.17 -6.11
CA SER A 352 -6.78 -14.43 -4.72
C SER A 352 -7.75 -13.39 -4.16
N THR A 353 -7.78 -12.18 -4.72
CA THR A 353 -8.69 -11.11 -4.31
C THR A 353 -10.16 -11.38 -4.65
N ASN A 354 -10.44 -12.24 -5.65
CA ASN A 354 -11.80 -12.54 -6.10
C ASN A 354 -12.66 -13.21 -5.01
N SER A 355 -12.02 -13.83 -4.02
CA SER A 355 -12.68 -14.51 -2.90
C SER A 355 -12.90 -13.63 -1.67
N LEU A 356 -12.36 -12.40 -1.67
CA LEU A 356 -12.33 -11.53 -0.51
C LEU A 356 -13.53 -10.60 -0.49
N GLY A 357 -14.21 -10.53 0.66
CA GLY A 357 -15.23 -9.52 0.90
C GLY A 357 -14.64 -8.12 1.02
N LYS A 358 -15.51 -7.11 1.04
CA LYS A 358 -15.12 -5.68 1.15
C LYS A 358 -14.26 -5.38 2.39
N ARG A 359 -14.50 -6.08 3.50
CA ARG A 359 -13.78 -5.91 4.77
C ARG A 359 -12.61 -6.87 4.96
N ASP A 360 -12.44 -7.85 4.07
CA ASP A 360 -11.35 -8.81 4.16
C ASP A 360 -10.12 -8.22 3.47
N PRO A 361 -8.96 -8.07 4.17
CA PRO A 361 -7.76 -7.55 3.55
C PRO A 361 -7.22 -8.51 2.50
N TYR A 362 -6.79 -7.94 1.38
CA TYR A 362 -5.78 -8.57 0.56
C TYR A 362 -4.42 -8.43 1.25
N ILE A 363 -3.73 -9.55 1.45
CA ILE A 363 -2.42 -9.62 2.11
C ILE A 363 -1.40 -10.04 1.05
N LEU A 364 -0.36 -9.22 0.87
CA LEU A 364 0.79 -9.55 0.06
C LEU A 364 1.66 -10.54 0.83
N VAL A 365 1.50 -11.84 0.58
CA VAL A 365 2.27 -12.89 1.24
C VAL A 365 3.51 -13.21 0.42
N MET A 366 4.68 -13.12 1.06
CA MET A 366 5.97 -13.39 0.46
C MET A 366 6.73 -14.41 1.32
N ASP A 367 7.57 -15.22 0.68
CA ASP A 367 8.51 -16.08 1.41
C ASP A 367 9.51 -15.19 2.20
N LEU A 368 9.79 -15.58 3.43
CA LEU A 368 10.71 -14.88 4.31
C LEU A 368 12.03 -15.67 4.40
N ASP A 369 13.08 -15.11 3.80
CA ASP A 369 14.41 -15.70 3.95
C ASP A 369 15.02 -15.30 5.30
N THR A 370 15.09 -16.28 6.21
CA THR A 370 15.64 -16.12 7.55
C THR A 370 17.13 -16.46 7.64
N ASN A 371 17.75 -16.94 6.56
CA ASN A 371 19.13 -17.42 6.59
C ASN A 371 20.17 -16.30 6.41
N LYS A 372 19.72 -15.08 6.07
CA LYS A 372 20.63 -14.03 5.59
C LYS A 372 21.37 -13.28 6.68
N GLU A 373 20.80 -12.95 7.83
CA GLU A 373 21.53 -12.24 8.91
C GLU A 373 20.89 -12.42 10.32
N THR A 374 21.62 -12.02 11.37
CA THR A 374 21.27 -12.20 12.79
C THR A 374 20.33 -11.14 13.35
N GLN A 375 20.20 -9.97 12.71
CA GLN A 375 19.32 -8.89 13.18
C GLN A 375 17.89 -9.12 12.65
N GLY A 376 16.87 -8.73 13.42
CA GLY A 376 15.47 -9.03 13.10
C GLY A 376 14.83 -8.02 12.15
N ASN A 377 15.61 -7.22 11.42
CA ASN A 377 15.09 -6.19 10.53
C ASN A 377 14.53 -6.83 9.26
N LEU A 378 13.57 -6.15 8.64
CA LEU A 378 12.96 -6.60 7.39
C LEU A 378 13.48 -5.79 6.22
N LEU A 379 13.84 -6.47 5.14
CA LEU A 379 14.18 -5.87 3.87
C LEU A 379 13.19 -6.33 2.80
N PHE A 380 12.61 -5.38 2.07
CA PHE A 380 11.77 -5.61 0.91
C PHE A 380 12.42 -5.01 -0.33
N ASN A 381 12.69 -5.81 -1.36
CA ASN A 381 13.16 -5.29 -2.65
C ASN A 381 11.98 -5.17 -3.62
N VAL A 382 11.81 -4.00 -4.21
CA VAL A 382 10.65 -3.64 -5.03
C VAL A 382 11.13 -3.19 -6.41
N SER A 383 10.54 -3.76 -7.47
CA SER A 383 10.73 -3.30 -8.85
C SER A 383 9.43 -2.75 -9.41
N ALA A 384 9.54 -1.62 -10.11
CA ALA A 384 8.42 -0.91 -10.69
C ALA A 384 8.78 -0.37 -12.08
N ASP A 385 9.24 -1.25 -12.96
CA ASP A 385 9.51 -0.92 -14.35
C ASP A 385 8.23 -1.06 -15.18
N ASN A 386 8.06 -0.18 -16.18
CA ASN A 386 6.95 -0.23 -17.15
C ASN A 386 5.56 -0.38 -16.51
N ILE A 387 5.33 0.34 -15.41
CA ILE A 387 4.10 0.26 -14.62
C ILE A 387 2.88 0.75 -15.39
N LEU A 388 3.04 1.76 -16.25
CA LEU A 388 1.96 2.23 -17.09
C LEU A 388 2.20 1.74 -18.52
N PHE A 389 1.20 1.06 -19.05
CA PHE A 389 1.10 0.64 -20.44
C PHE A 389 -0.12 1.30 -21.08
N TRP A 390 0.03 1.79 -22.31
CA TRP A 390 -1.11 2.22 -23.09
C TRP A 390 -0.87 2.09 -24.59
N ASP A 391 -1.97 1.97 -25.32
CA ASP A 391 -1.97 1.91 -26.77
C ASP A 391 -2.17 3.30 -27.36
N SER A 392 -1.20 3.76 -28.15
CA SER A 392 -1.29 5.07 -28.79
C SER A 392 -0.87 5.05 -30.25
N THR A 393 -1.54 5.87 -31.03
CA THR A 393 -1.12 6.20 -32.41
C THR A 393 -0.13 7.36 -32.44
N ALA A 394 0.16 7.99 -31.29
CA ALA A 394 1.13 9.07 -31.19
C ALA A 394 2.56 8.54 -31.39
N ALA A 395 3.42 9.40 -31.97
CA ALA A 395 4.80 9.04 -32.26
C ALA A 395 5.73 9.22 -31.04
N ASP A 396 5.34 10.07 -30.08
CA ASP A 396 6.08 10.30 -28.84
C ASP A 396 5.76 9.21 -27.79
N ASN A 397 6.39 9.32 -26.62
CA ASN A 397 6.13 8.45 -25.48
C ASN A 397 5.59 9.29 -24.31
N VAL A 398 4.71 10.24 -24.64
CA VAL A 398 4.03 11.11 -23.69
C VAL A 398 2.63 10.56 -23.49
N PHE A 399 2.22 10.39 -22.25
CA PHE A 399 0.90 9.90 -21.90
C PHE A 399 0.01 11.09 -21.51
N SER A 400 -0.96 11.41 -22.38
CA SER A 400 -1.81 12.59 -22.24
C SER A 400 -3.29 12.30 -22.54
N PRO A 401 -3.97 11.45 -21.76
CA PRO A 401 -5.32 10.98 -22.10
C PRO A 401 -6.39 12.10 -22.09
N GLN A 402 -6.16 13.21 -21.37
CA GLN A 402 -7.14 14.31 -21.36
C GLN A 402 -6.97 15.22 -22.57
N LEU A 403 -5.73 15.48 -22.98
CA LEU A 403 -5.42 16.45 -24.04
C LEU A 403 -5.27 15.80 -25.41
N ASP A 404 -4.82 14.55 -25.48
CA ASP A 404 -4.66 13.78 -26.70
C ASP A 404 -5.69 12.65 -26.80
N MET A 405 -6.45 12.63 -27.90
CA MET A 405 -7.38 11.53 -28.19
C MET A 405 -6.68 10.24 -28.61
N ALA A 406 -5.42 10.32 -29.04
CA ALA A 406 -4.61 9.16 -29.41
C ALA A 406 -4.34 8.26 -28.20
N ASP A 407 -4.21 8.83 -27.00
CA ASP A 407 -3.90 8.14 -25.74
C ASP A 407 -5.14 7.70 -24.96
N ARG A 408 -6.34 8.01 -25.44
CA ARG A 408 -7.57 7.65 -24.74
C ARG A 408 -7.87 6.16 -24.87
N PRO A 409 -8.13 5.46 -23.76
CA PRO A 409 -8.66 4.11 -23.84
C PRO A 409 -10.06 4.13 -24.45
N ASN A 410 -10.54 2.99 -24.94
CA ASN A 410 -11.89 2.85 -25.53
C ASN A 410 -12.64 1.60 -25.03
N ALA A 411 -12.37 1.22 -23.78
CA ALA A 411 -12.98 0.05 -23.16
C ALA A 411 -14.47 0.28 -22.87
N THR A 412 -15.28 -0.77 -23.00
CA THR A 412 -16.72 -0.71 -22.70
C THR A 412 -17.00 -0.76 -21.20
N SER A 413 -16.06 -1.28 -20.42
CA SER A 413 -16.04 -1.29 -18.96
C SER A 413 -14.60 -1.33 -18.43
N GLY A 414 -14.41 -1.08 -17.14
CA GLY A 414 -13.09 -1.16 -16.51
C GLY A 414 -12.46 -2.55 -16.56
N GLU A 415 -13.26 -3.61 -16.65
CA GLU A 415 -12.76 -5.00 -16.76
C GLU A 415 -12.39 -5.38 -18.20
N ASP A 416 -13.07 -4.81 -19.19
CA ASP A 416 -12.77 -4.96 -20.62
C ASP A 416 -11.36 -4.45 -20.95
N ASN A 417 -10.98 -3.32 -20.32
CA ASN A 417 -9.64 -2.71 -20.41
C ASN A 417 -8.48 -3.62 -19.96
N LEU A 418 -8.77 -4.76 -19.32
CA LEU A 418 -7.76 -5.71 -18.83
C LEU A 418 -7.65 -6.99 -19.68
N THR A 419 -8.53 -7.17 -20.67
CA THR A 419 -8.68 -8.47 -21.34
C THR A 419 -8.86 -8.39 -22.86
N ASN A 420 -9.16 -7.22 -23.41
CA ASN A 420 -9.50 -7.08 -24.83
C ASN A 420 -8.37 -6.43 -25.63
N THR A 421 -7.59 -7.26 -26.31
CA THR A 421 -6.44 -6.89 -27.17
C THR A 421 -6.84 -6.26 -28.52
N ALA A 422 -8.06 -5.76 -28.65
CA ALA A 422 -8.52 -5.02 -29.83
C ALA A 422 -8.95 -3.59 -29.46
N ARG A 423 -8.69 -3.21 -28.20
CA ARG A 423 -9.05 -1.93 -27.61
C ARG A 423 -7.77 -1.17 -27.34
N LYS A 424 -7.86 0.16 -27.40
CA LYS A 424 -6.83 0.99 -26.79
C LYS A 424 -6.92 0.78 -25.30
N ASN A 425 -5.96 0.08 -24.75
CA ASN A 425 -5.92 -0.22 -23.34
C ASN A 425 -5.08 0.82 -22.61
N MET A 426 -5.42 1.03 -21.35
CA MET A 426 -4.63 1.81 -20.42
C MET A 426 -4.49 1.01 -19.14
N ILE A 427 -3.35 0.36 -18.95
CA ILE A 427 -3.16 -0.62 -17.89
C ILE A 427 -2.08 -0.10 -16.95
N PHE A 428 -2.42 -0.08 -15.67
CA PHE A 428 -1.44 0.12 -14.62
C PHE A 428 -1.13 -1.22 -13.96
N HIS A 429 0.14 -1.49 -13.70
CA HIS A 429 0.61 -2.74 -13.14
C HIS A 429 1.02 -2.57 -11.68
N LEU A 430 0.91 -3.65 -10.91
CA LEU A 430 1.46 -3.68 -9.56
C LEU A 430 2.99 -3.83 -9.64
N PRO A 431 3.76 -3.43 -8.62
CA PRO A 431 5.19 -3.68 -8.64
C PRO A 431 5.48 -5.16 -8.33
N THR A 432 6.70 -5.61 -8.60
CA THR A 432 7.21 -6.90 -8.11
C THR A 432 7.90 -6.71 -6.77
N ILE A 433 7.62 -7.56 -5.77
CA ILE A 433 8.19 -7.42 -4.41
C ILE A 433 8.77 -8.75 -3.92
N THR A 434 9.94 -8.69 -3.28
CA THR A 434 10.57 -9.82 -2.57
C THR A 434 10.99 -9.41 -1.16
N SER A 435 11.08 -10.34 -0.21
CA SER A 435 11.40 -10.06 1.20
C SER A 435 12.50 -10.94 1.79
N SER A 436 13.31 -10.39 2.70
CA SER A 436 14.32 -11.11 3.47
C SER A 436 14.57 -10.46 4.84
N LEU A 437 15.21 -11.19 5.76
CA LEU A 437 15.79 -10.58 6.95
C LEU A 437 17.08 -9.79 6.62
N LYS A 438 17.35 -8.74 7.40
CA LYS A 438 18.55 -7.89 7.34
C LYS A 438 19.18 -7.74 8.73
#